data_AF-A0A2H3DT90-F1
#
_entry.id   AF-A0A2H3DT90-F1
#
_cell.length_a   1.000
_cell.length_b   1.000
_cell.length_c   1.000
_cell.angle_alpha   90.00
_cell.angle_beta   90.00
_cell.angle_gamma   90.00
#
_symmetry.space_group_name_H-M   'P 1'
#
loop_
_entity.id
_entity.type
_entity.pdbx_description
1 polymer ?
#
loop_
_entity_poly.entity_id
_entity_poly.type
_entity_poly.pdbx_seq_one_letter_code
_entity_poly.pdbx_strand_id
1 'polypeptide(L)'
;MLQVQRGESNIRRQEILWELRETEATFVHRLTCIVRLFALPLRVQDSKTWISGVPSGIARLFDWLEDILNLHTQILSALQSMDSDQHLGVEGRAEALREFVPRLEIYQPYMVRLAEGVELVRALVADRDSDFGEFVRLQEATSDCKGWSLDRFLVEPVNRIAVYPGVFEVRSVVARTVFRNNAFL
;
A
#
# COMPACT_ATOMS: atom_id res chain seq x y z
N MET A 1 -15.26 22.93 -30.63
CA MET A 1 -13.94 22.25 -30.45
C MET A 1 -13.43 22.40 -29.01
N LEU A 2 -13.27 23.61 -28.47
CA LEU A 2 -12.79 23.85 -27.08
C LEU A 2 -13.66 23.23 -25.97
N GLN A 3 -15.00 23.23 -26.09
CA GLN A 3 -15.88 22.62 -25.08
C GLN A 3 -15.86 21.09 -25.11
N VAL A 4 -15.62 20.48 -26.29
CA VAL A 4 -15.50 19.02 -26.45
C VAL A 4 -14.19 18.54 -25.81
N GLN A 5 -13.07 19.23 -26.07
CA GLN A 5 -11.79 18.95 -25.40
C GLN A 5 -11.86 19.12 -23.88
N ARG A 6 -12.61 20.12 -23.38
CA ARG A 6 -12.79 20.31 -21.94
C ARG A 6 -13.65 19.21 -21.31
N GLY A 7 -14.66 18.73 -22.03
CA GLY A 7 -15.50 17.60 -21.62
C GLY A 7 -14.72 16.28 -21.56
N GLU A 8 -13.96 15.95 -22.61
CA GLU A 8 -13.10 14.75 -22.66
C GLU A 8 -12.04 14.75 -21.55
N SER A 9 -11.44 15.92 -21.29
CA SER A 9 -10.45 16.09 -20.22
C SER A 9 -11.06 15.94 -18.81
N ASN A 10 -12.35 16.25 -18.64
CA ASN A 10 -13.05 16.08 -17.37
C ASN A 10 -13.44 14.61 -17.13
N ILE A 11 -13.98 13.94 -18.16
CA ILE A 11 -14.29 12.50 -18.14
C ILE A 11 -13.03 11.71 -17.78
N ARG A 12 -11.90 12.00 -18.45
CA ARG A 12 -10.65 11.28 -18.17
C ARG A 12 -10.16 11.44 -16.73
N ARG A 13 -10.33 12.63 -16.13
CA ARG A 13 -9.94 12.83 -14.73
C ARG A 13 -10.87 12.11 -13.76
N GLN A 14 -12.18 12.04 -14.07
CA GLN A 14 -13.13 11.26 -13.28
C GLN A 14 -12.81 9.76 -13.33
N GLU A 15 -12.45 9.23 -14.52
CA GLU A 15 -11.99 7.84 -14.66
C GLU A 15 -10.76 7.55 -13.78
N ILE A 16 -9.77 8.45 -13.80
CA ILE A 16 -8.54 8.29 -13.00
C ILE A 16 -8.86 8.31 -11.50
N LEU A 17 -9.72 9.23 -11.05
CA LEU A 17 -10.12 9.29 -9.64
C LEU A 17 -10.90 8.05 -9.21
N TRP A 18 -11.79 7.56 -10.07
CA TRP A 18 -12.53 6.32 -9.83
C TRP A 18 -11.58 5.12 -9.74
N GLU A 19 -10.66 4.97 -10.69
CA GLU A 19 -9.66 3.90 -10.69
C GLU A 19 -8.76 3.98 -9.45
N LEU A 20 -8.33 5.18 -9.07
CA LEU A 20 -7.53 5.40 -7.86
C LEU A 20 -8.29 4.95 -6.62
N ARG A 21 -9.57 5.30 -6.48
CA ARG A 21 -10.44 4.88 -5.37
C ARG A 21 -10.61 3.36 -5.32
N GLU A 22 -10.95 2.72 -6.43
CA GLU A 22 -11.18 1.26 -6.46
C GLU A 22 -9.90 0.49 -6.12
N THR A 23 -8.76 0.93 -6.68
CA THR A 23 -7.47 0.31 -6.38
C THR A 23 -7.02 0.60 -4.95
N GLU A 24 -7.34 1.76 -4.39
CA GLU A 24 -7.06 2.11 -2.98
C GLU A 24 -7.90 1.26 -2.02
N ALA A 25 -9.19 1.09 -2.30
CA ALA A 25 -10.08 0.23 -1.51
C ALA A 25 -9.57 -1.22 -1.49
N THR A 26 -9.13 -1.71 -2.66
CA THR A 26 -8.54 -3.06 -2.78
C THR A 26 -7.25 -3.18 -1.97
N PHE A 27 -6.38 -2.16 -2.03
CA PHE A 27 -5.13 -2.13 -1.28
C PHE A 27 -5.37 -2.11 0.24
N VAL A 28 -6.22 -1.20 0.72
CA VAL A 28 -6.57 -1.09 2.16
C VAL A 28 -7.20 -2.38 2.66
N HIS A 29 -8.11 -2.98 1.89
CA HIS A 29 -8.72 -4.26 2.26
C HIS A 29 -7.67 -5.36 2.41
N ARG A 30 -6.78 -5.51 1.41
CA ARG A 30 -5.70 -6.51 1.43
C ARG A 30 -4.79 -6.28 2.64
N LEU A 31 -4.35 -5.04 2.87
CA LEU A 31 -3.45 -4.69 3.97
C LEU A 31 -4.09 -4.92 5.34
N THR A 32 -5.39 -4.63 5.46
CA THR A 32 -6.18 -4.93 6.67
C THR A 32 -6.24 -6.43 6.95
N CYS A 33 -6.49 -7.25 5.94
CA CYS A 33 -6.50 -8.72 6.10
C CYS A 33 -5.15 -9.23 6.61
N ILE A 34 -4.04 -8.74 6.05
CA ILE A 34 -2.69 -9.16 6.45
C ILE A 34 -2.39 -8.77 7.90
N VAL A 35 -2.67 -7.52 8.27
CA VAL A 35 -2.49 -7.05 9.66
C VAL A 35 -3.31 -7.91 10.62
N ARG A 36 -4.54 -8.27 10.25
CA ARG A 36 -5.39 -9.14 11.07
C ARG A 36 -4.88 -10.58 11.20
N LEU A 37 -4.30 -11.14 10.14
CA LEU A 37 -3.83 -12.53 10.12
C LEU A 37 -2.44 -12.69 10.74
N PHE A 38 -1.54 -11.72 10.55
CA PHE A 38 -0.13 -11.85 10.94
C PHE A 38 0.28 -10.96 12.10
N ALA A 39 -0.14 -9.69 12.12
CA ALA A 39 0.32 -8.74 13.13
C ALA A 39 -0.50 -8.84 14.43
N LEU A 40 -1.84 -8.82 14.31
CA LEU A 40 -2.73 -8.81 15.47
C LEU A 40 -2.57 -10.05 16.38
N PRO A 41 -2.42 -11.30 15.87
CA PRO A 41 -2.22 -12.46 16.73
C PRO A 41 -0.87 -12.47 17.46
N LEU A 42 0.09 -11.67 17.01
CA LEU A 42 1.41 -11.52 17.61
C LEU A 42 1.50 -10.34 18.58
N ARG A 43 0.41 -9.60 18.79
CA ARG A 43 0.32 -8.54 19.79
C ARG A 43 -0.15 -9.12 21.12
N VAL A 44 0.43 -8.61 22.20
CA VAL A 44 -0.09 -8.82 23.56
C VAL A 44 -1.48 -8.18 23.62
N GLN A 45 -2.44 -8.92 24.18
CA GLN A 45 -3.83 -8.47 24.28
C GLN A 45 -3.92 -7.06 24.88
N ASP A 46 -4.71 -6.20 24.24
CA ASP A 46 -4.94 -4.81 24.63
C ASP A 46 -3.66 -3.94 24.75
N SER A 47 -2.57 -4.33 24.07
CA SER A 47 -1.29 -3.63 24.08
C SER A 47 -0.71 -3.39 22.68
N LYS A 48 0.19 -2.41 22.60
CA LYS A 48 1.06 -2.19 21.42
C LYS A 48 2.33 -3.04 21.44
N THR A 49 2.49 -3.88 22.46
CA THR A 49 3.69 -4.72 22.64
C THR A 49 3.57 -6.03 21.88
N TRP A 50 4.65 -6.43 21.22
CA TRP A 50 4.79 -7.72 20.56
C TRP A 50 5.03 -8.85 21.58
N ILE A 51 4.50 -10.04 21.34
CA ILE A 51 4.78 -11.21 22.18
C ILE A 51 6.27 -11.58 22.12
N SER A 52 6.75 -12.27 23.17
CA SER A 52 8.09 -12.85 23.17
C SER A 52 8.21 -13.88 22.03
N GLY A 53 9.27 -13.78 21.22
CA GLY A 53 9.48 -14.66 20.06
C GLY A 53 9.35 -13.98 18.70
N VAL A 54 8.75 -12.77 18.63
CA VAL A 54 8.75 -11.99 17.38
C VAL A 54 10.10 -11.29 17.21
N PRO A 55 10.83 -11.52 16.10
CA PRO A 55 12.08 -10.82 15.84
C PRO A 55 11.87 -9.30 15.74
N SER A 56 12.75 -8.52 16.35
CA SER A 56 12.63 -7.06 16.42
C SER A 56 12.57 -6.38 15.04
N GLY A 57 13.26 -6.93 14.04
CA GLY A 57 13.19 -6.46 12.65
C GLY A 57 11.79 -6.62 12.05
N ILE A 58 11.13 -7.76 12.30
CA ILE A 58 9.79 -8.06 11.81
C ILE A 58 8.74 -7.23 12.56
N ALA A 59 8.86 -7.14 13.88
CA ALA A 59 8.02 -6.28 14.71
C ALA A 59 7.99 -4.83 14.19
N ARG A 60 9.16 -4.26 13.90
CA ARG A 60 9.25 -2.90 13.33
C ARG A 60 8.62 -2.79 11.95
N LEU A 61 8.78 -3.80 11.09
CA LEU A 61 8.10 -3.81 9.78
C LEU A 61 6.58 -3.81 9.94
N PHE A 62 6.04 -4.56 10.89
CA PHE A 62 4.60 -4.54 11.16
C PHE A 62 4.14 -3.20 11.75
N ASP A 63 4.90 -2.57 12.65
CA ASP A 63 4.56 -1.24 13.18
C ASP A 63 4.44 -0.22 12.03
N TRP A 64 5.41 -0.18 11.11
CA TRP A 64 5.33 0.68 9.92
C TRP A 64 4.23 0.26 8.95
N LEU A 65 3.92 -1.04 8.83
CA LEU A 65 2.81 -1.52 8.00
C LEU A 65 1.46 -1.03 8.53
N GLU A 66 1.27 -0.99 9.85
CA GLU A 66 0.10 -0.41 10.50
C GLU A 66 0.00 1.09 10.25
N ASP A 67 1.11 1.83 10.33
CA ASP A 67 1.16 3.26 10.00
C ASP A 67 0.80 3.52 8.54
N ILE A 68 1.32 2.70 7.62
CA ILE A 68 0.99 2.75 6.18
C ILE A 68 -0.50 2.45 5.98
N LEU A 69 -1.04 1.40 6.60
CA LEU A 69 -2.45 1.08 6.53
C LEU A 69 -3.32 2.25 7.01
N ASN A 70 -2.95 2.89 8.11
CA ASN A 70 -3.67 4.04 8.64
C ASN A 70 -3.64 5.23 7.65
N LEU A 71 -2.49 5.52 7.03
CA LEU A 71 -2.38 6.56 6.00
C LEU A 71 -3.31 6.26 4.82
N HIS A 72 -3.25 5.05 4.26
CA HIS A 72 -4.06 4.67 3.10
C HIS A 72 -5.56 4.59 3.42
N THR A 73 -5.93 4.25 4.65
CA THR A 73 -7.33 4.34 5.11
C THR A 73 -7.82 5.79 5.10
N GLN A 74 -6.98 6.75 5.46
CA GLN A 74 -7.33 8.17 5.40
C GLN A 74 -7.40 8.70 3.96
N ILE A 75 -6.49 8.25 3.09
CA ILE A 75 -6.55 8.56 1.65
C ILE A 75 -7.87 8.02 1.05
N LEU A 76 -8.23 6.77 1.34
CA LEU A 76 -9.48 6.17 0.89
C LEU A 76 -10.70 6.94 1.41
N SER A 77 -10.70 7.33 2.69
CA SER A 77 -11.78 8.12 3.28
C SER A 77 -11.94 9.48 2.57
N ALA A 78 -10.83 10.15 2.26
CA ALA A 78 -10.84 11.38 1.48
C ALA A 78 -11.37 11.16 0.06
N LEU A 79 -10.95 10.08 -0.62
CA LEU A 79 -11.47 9.73 -1.96
C LEU A 79 -12.97 9.42 -1.94
N GLN A 80 -13.48 8.82 -0.87
CA GLN A 80 -14.90 8.50 -0.72
C GLN A 80 -15.76 9.72 -0.38
N SER A 81 -15.27 10.64 0.46
CA SER A 81 -16.01 11.87 0.81
C SER A 81 -16.20 12.79 -0.40
N MET A 82 -15.24 12.77 -1.32
CA MET A 82 -15.28 13.49 -2.59
C MET A 82 -16.41 13.05 -3.55
N ASP A 83 -16.94 11.84 -3.41
CA ASP A 83 -18.08 11.35 -4.21
C ASP A 83 -19.42 11.91 -3.69
N SER A 84 -19.48 12.21 -2.39
CA SER A 84 -20.69 12.73 -1.74
C SER A 84 -20.90 14.24 -1.95
N ASP A 85 -19.83 14.95 -2.27
CA ASP A 85 -19.84 16.41 -2.40
C ASP A 85 -19.95 16.82 -3.89
N GLN A 86 -21.20 16.92 -4.38
CA GLN A 86 -21.51 17.28 -5.76
C GLN A 86 -21.02 18.68 -6.16
N HIS A 87 -20.63 19.50 -5.18
CA HIS A 87 -20.12 20.86 -5.39
C HIS A 87 -18.61 20.93 -5.60
N LEU A 88 -17.87 19.88 -5.25
CA LEU A 88 -16.42 19.82 -5.46
C LEU A 88 -16.11 19.43 -6.91
N GLY A 89 -15.60 20.39 -7.69
CA GLY A 89 -15.00 20.12 -8.98
C GLY A 89 -13.78 19.21 -8.86
N VAL A 90 -13.38 18.56 -9.97
CA VAL A 90 -12.21 17.67 -10.02
C VAL A 90 -10.93 18.31 -9.46
N GLU A 91 -10.74 19.62 -9.63
CA GLU A 91 -9.55 20.34 -9.15
C GLU A 91 -9.46 20.38 -7.62
N GLY A 92 -10.58 20.59 -6.91
CA GLY A 92 -10.57 20.56 -5.44
C GLY A 92 -10.35 19.16 -4.87
N ARG A 93 -10.77 18.12 -5.62
CA ARG A 93 -10.46 16.71 -5.28
C ARG A 93 -8.96 16.40 -5.35
N ALA A 94 -8.28 16.93 -6.37
CA ALA A 94 -6.85 16.74 -6.54
C ALA A 94 -6.03 17.47 -5.45
N GLU A 95 -6.47 18.67 -5.03
CA GLU A 95 -5.80 19.42 -3.97
C GLU A 95 -5.86 18.69 -2.62
N ALA A 96 -7.00 18.09 -2.28
CA ALA A 96 -7.14 17.30 -1.06
C ALA A 96 -6.20 16.07 -1.03
N LEU A 97 -5.88 15.48 -2.20
CA LEU A 97 -4.89 14.40 -2.29
C LEU A 97 -3.45 14.89 -2.05
N ARG A 98 -3.17 16.16 -2.33
CA ARG A 98 -1.85 16.77 -2.16
C ARG A 98 -1.40 16.81 -0.71
N GLU A 99 -2.34 16.97 0.23
CA GLU A 99 -2.07 16.99 1.66
C GLU A 99 -1.45 15.68 2.18
N PHE A 100 -1.67 14.57 1.47
CA PHE A 100 -1.10 13.27 1.83
C PHE A 100 0.33 13.07 1.31
N VAL A 101 0.78 13.84 0.32
CA VAL A 101 2.10 13.63 -0.31
C VAL A 101 3.25 13.71 0.69
N PRO A 102 3.34 14.74 1.58
CA PRO A 102 4.40 14.78 2.59
C PRO A 102 4.34 13.58 3.55
N ARG A 103 3.13 13.10 3.84
CA ARG A 103 2.88 12.01 4.80
C ARG A 103 3.32 10.65 4.26
N LEU A 104 3.56 10.52 2.95
CA LEU A 104 4.15 9.31 2.37
C LEU A 104 5.60 9.08 2.82
N GLU A 105 6.24 10.04 3.52
CA GLU A 105 7.56 9.85 4.12
C GLU A 105 7.64 8.66 5.09
N ILE A 106 6.51 8.22 5.65
CA ILE A 106 6.42 7.01 6.50
C ILE A 106 6.91 5.75 5.79
N TYR A 107 6.93 5.73 4.45
CA TYR A 107 7.48 4.64 3.66
C TYR A 107 9.00 4.53 3.73
N GLN A 108 9.71 5.64 3.99
CA GLN A 108 11.18 5.65 3.98
C GLN A 108 11.81 4.61 4.92
N PRO A 109 11.48 4.57 6.24
CA PRO A 109 12.07 3.58 7.12
C PRO A 109 11.64 2.14 6.78
N TYR A 110 10.41 1.98 6.28
CA TYR A 110 9.90 0.68 5.81
C TYR A 110 10.72 0.13 4.65
N MET A 111 10.92 0.95 3.61
CA MET A 111 11.65 0.59 2.40
C MET A 111 13.11 0.25 2.68
N VAL A 112 13.76 1.00 3.57
CA VAL A 112 15.16 0.76 3.97
C VAL A 112 15.32 -0.63 4.62
N ARG A 113 14.33 -1.09 5.38
CA ARG A 113 14.37 -2.35 6.13
C ARG A 113 13.71 -3.53 5.41
N LEU A 114 12.97 -3.28 4.33
CA LEU A 114 12.12 -4.28 3.71
C LEU A 114 12.92 -5.51 3.23
N ALA A 115 14.03 -5.29 2.52
CA ALA A 115 14.83 -6.39 1.98
C ALA A 115 15.37 -7.29 3.11
N GLU A 116 15.92 -6.70 4.17
CA GLU A 116 16.42 -7.41 5.35
C GLU A 116 15.31 -8.22 6.04
N GLY A 117 14.13 -7.62 6.24
CA GLY A 117 13.04 -8.30 6.91
C GLY A 117 12.36 -9.39 6.07
N VAL A 118 12.27 -9.22 4.75
CA VAL A 118 11.79 -10.27 3.83
C VAL A 118 12.71 -11.49 3.86
N GLU A 119 14.02 -11.28 3.82
CA GLU A 119 14.98 -12.39 3.92
C GLU A 119 14.93 -13.06 5.30
N LEU A 120 14.75 -12.30 6.37
CA LEU A 120 14.57 -12.84 7.71
C LEU A 120 13.28 -13.70 7.81
N VAL A 121 12.15 -13.22 7.25
CA VAL A 121 10.90 -14.00 7.20
C VAL A 121 11.12 -15.31 6.45
N ARG A 122 11.76 -15.27 5.28
CA ARG A 122 12.06 -16.48 4.48
C ARG A 122 12.92 -17.46 5.25
N ALA A 123 13.97 -16.99 5.92
CA ALA A 123 14.86 -17.82 6.73
C ALA A 123 14.09 -18.51 7.86
N LEU A 124 13.26 -17.78 8.60
CA LEU A 124 12.47 -18.34 9.70
C LEU A 124 11.38 -19.31 9.23
N VAL A 125 10.73 -19.01 8.10
CA VAL A 125 9.72 -19.91 7.50
C VAL A 125 10.36 -21.19 6.97
N ALA A 126 11.61 -21.14 6.48
CA ALA A 126 12.35 -22.32 6.07
C ALA A 126 12.80 -23.18 7.25
N ASP A 127 13.12 -22.54 8.38
CA ASP A 127 13.50 -23.22 9.62
C ASP A 127 12.30 -23.94 10.26
N ARG A 128 12.43 -25.27 10.44
CA ARG A 128 11.38 -26.12 11.02
C ARG A 128 11.29 -25.96 12.54
N ASP A 129 12.38 -25.53 13.18
CA ASP A 129 12.46 -25.34 14.64
C ASP A 129 12.10 -23.91 15.06
N SER A 130 11.77 -23.03 14.10
CA SER A 130 11.34 -21.67 14.38
C SER A 130 9.84 -21.59 14.73
N ASP A 131 9.53 -21.19 15.96
CA ASP A 131 8.15 -20.91 16.42
C ASP A 131 7.47 -19.84 15.56
N PHE A 132 8.19 -18.75 15.25
CA PHE A 132 7.69 -17.70 14.36
C PHE A 132 7.44 -18.24 12.95
N GLY A 133 8.38 -19.05 12.43
CA GLY A 133 8.22 -19.72 11.15
C GLY A 133 6.99 -20.65 11.11
N GLU A 134 6.76 -21.40 12.18
CA GLU A 134 5.58 -22.26 12.33
C GLU A 134 4.29 -21.44 12.31
N PHE A 135 4.24 -20.36 13.09
CA PHE A 135 3.11 -19.43 13.08
C PHE A 135 2.81 -18.93 11.65
N VAL A 136 3.81 -18.46 10.92
CA VAL A 136 3.62 -17.95 9.55
C VAL A 136 3.08 -19.05 8.63
N ARG A 137 3.65 -20.27 8.67
CA ARG A 137 3.17 -21.41 7.87
C ARG A 137 1.71 -21.76 8.18
N LEU A 138 1.31 -21.73 9.46
CA LEU A 138 -0.06 -21.99 9.87
C LEU A 138 -1.02 -20.93 9.32
N GLN A 139 -0.66 -19.64 9.39
CA GLN A 139 -1.48 -18.57 8.83
C GLN A 139 -1.58 -18.64 7.30
N GLU A 140 -0.47 -18.92 6.60
CA GLU A 140 -0.45 -19.04 5.13
C GLU A 140 -1.30 -20.21 4.61
N ALA A 141 -1.45 -21.27 5.41
CA ALA A 141 -2.29 -22.42 5.08
C ALA A 141 -3.80 -22.14 5.25
N THR A 142 -4.19 -21.04 5.89
CA THR A 142 -5.61 -20.68 6.04
C THR A 142 -6.21 -20.23 4.71
N SER A 143 -7.51 -20.47 4.51
CA SER A 143 -8.24 -19.99 3.33
C SER A 143 -8.22 -18.46 3.21
N ASP A 144 -8.09 -17.77 4.35
CA ASP A 144 -8.13 -16.31 4.44
C ASP A 144 -6.87 -15.67 3.82
N CYS A 145 -5.76 -16.41 3.79
CA CYS A 145 -4.51 -15.97 3.17
C CYS A 145 -4.57 -16.01 1.63
N LYS A 146 -5.58 -16.70 1.04
CA LYS A 146 -5.83 -16.76 -0.42
C LYS A 146 -4.58 -17.09 -1.25
N GLY A 147 -3.69 -17.92 -0.72
CA GLY A 147 -2.45 -18.37 -1.37
C GLY A 147 -1.32 -17.32 -1.42
N TRP A 148 -1.41 -16.24 -0.66
CA TRP A 148 -0.33 -15.29 -0.49
C TRP A 148 0.59 -15.70 0.66
N SER A 149 1.88 -15.41 0.50
CA SER A 149 2.88 -15.56 1.54
C SER A 149 3.18 -14.23 2.23
N LEU A 150 3.64 -14.28 3.48
CA LEU A 150 3.97 -13.10 4.27
C LEU A 150 5.05 -12.25 3.59
N ASP A 151 6.06 -12.86 3.00
CA ASP A 151 7.13 -12.14 2.30
C ASP A 151 6.59 -11.35 1.09
N ARG A 152 5.67 -11.94 0.31
CA ARG A 152 5.00 -11.27 -0.79
C ARG A 152 4.15 -10.09 -0.30
N PHE A 153 3.48 -10.26 0.84
CA PHE A 153 2.67 -9.21 1.45
C PHE A 153 3.49 -8.02 1.94
N LEU A 154 4.68 -8.25 2.50
CA LEU A 154 5.57 -7.17 2.91
C LEU A 154 6.04 -6.32 1.72
N VAL A 155 6.00 -6.84 0.49
CA VAL A 155 6.37 -6.06 -0.70
C VAL A 155 5.21 -5.19 -1.22
N GLU A 156 3.97 -5.50 -0.87
CA GLU A 156 2.77 -4.81 -1.38
C GLU A 156 2.77 -3.29 -1.18
N PRO A 157 3.17 -2.73 -0.03
CA PRO A 157 3.25 -1.28 0.13
C PRO A 157 4.16 -0.62 -0.91
N VAL A 158 5.33 -1.22 -1.17
CA VAL A 158 6.29 -0.66 -2.15
C VAL A 158 5.74 -0.75 -3.57
N ASN A 159 5.05 -1.85 -3.90
CA ASN A 159 4.33 -1.96 -5.17
C ASN A 159 3.26 -0.87 -5.29
N ARG A 160 2.52 -0.58 -4.21
CA ARG A 160 1.46 0.43 -4.19
C ARG A 160 2.01 1.83 -4.40
N ILE A 161 3.02 2.25 -3.64
CA ILE A 161 3.57 3.61 -3.76
C ILE A 161 4.21 3.85 -5.14
N ALA A 162 4.78 2.82 -5.77
CA ALA A 162 5.35 2.92 -7.12
C ALA A 162 4.31 3.22 -8.22
N VAL A 163 3.02 2.98 -7.97
CA VAL A 163 1.94 3.30 -8.92
C VAL A 163 1.59 4.79 -8.94
N TYR A 164 1.75 5.49 -7.81
CA TYR A 164 1.31 6.88 -7.64
C TYR A 164 1.88 7.83 -8.71
N PRO A 165 3.20 7.81 -9.03
CA PRO A 165 3.74 8.67 -10.07
C PRO A 165 3.01 8.55 -11.40
N GLY A 166 2.65 7.33 -11.83
CA GLY A 166 1.93 7.10 -13.10
C GLY A 166 0.48 7.58 -13.10
N VAL A 167 -0.17 7.62 -11.94
CA VAL A 167 -1.54 8.16 -11.78
C VAL A 167 -1.54 9.69 -11.93
N PHE A 168 -0.53 10.36 -11.37
CA PHE A 168 -0.41 11.81 -11.39
C PHE A 168 0.47 12.35 -12.53
N GLU A 169 1.07 11.47 -13.33
CA GLU A 169 1.82 11.87 -14.51
C GLU A 169 0.87 12.54 -15.50
N VAL A 170 1.02 13.85 -15.65
CA VAL A 170 0.46 14.56 -16.79
C VAL A 170 1.15 13.95 -18.00
N ARG A 171 0.44 13.11 -18.75
CA ARG A 171 0.87 12.68 -20.09
C ARG A 171 0.96 13.92 -20.96
N SER A 172 2.06 14.66 -20.85
CA SER A 172 2.42 15.67 -21.81
C SER A 172 2.55 14.94 -23.14
N VAL A 173 1.93 15.48 -24.18
CA VAL A 173 1.96 14.92 -25.54
C VAL A 173 3.41 14.87 -26.10
N VAL A 174 4.43 15.25 -25.32
CA VAL A 174 5.80 15.46 -25.76
C VAL A 174 6.81 14.42 -25.24
N ALA A 175 6.51 13.63 -24.20
CA ALA A 175 7.53 12.78 -23.57
C ALA A 175 7.55 11.31 -24.02
N ARG A 176 7.25 11.01 -25.29
CA ARG A 176 7.24 9.62 -25.79
C ARG A 176 8.61 9.02 -26.17
N THR A 177 9.72 9.71 -25.89
CA THR A 177 11.03 9.29 -26.46
C THR A 177 12.12 8.94 -25.44
N VAL A 178 11.99 9.21 -24.13
CA VAL A 178 13.18 9.11 -23.25
C VAL A 178 13.19 7.95 -22.25
N PHE A 179 12.06 7.37 -21.83
CA PHE A 179 12.08 6.32 -20.80
C PHE A 179 12.04 4.87 -21.31
N ARG A 180 12.38 4.62 -22.59
CA ARG A 180 12.52 3.26 -23.11
C ARG A 180 13.93 2.67 -22.99
N ASN A 181 14.90 3.43 -22.51
CA ASN A 181 16.26 2.95 -22.25
C ASN A 181 16.59 3.13 -20.77
N ASN A 182 16.17 2.16 -19.96
CA ASN A 182 16.91 1.67 -18.80
C ASN A 182 16.20 0.41 -18.30
N ALA A 183 16.43 -0.68 -19.03
CA ALA A 183 16.41 -2.00 -18.44
C ALA A 183 17.59 -2.07 -17.46
N PHE A 184 17.33 -2.54 -16.24
CA PHE A 184 18.37 -2.92 -15.30
C PHE A 184 19.12 -4.16 -15.81
N LEU A 185 20.40 -4.21 -15.42
CA LEU A 185 21.45 -5.21 -15.66
C LEU A 185 22.37 -4.93 -16.86
#